data_AF-A0A4R7PGC2-F1
#
_entry.id   AF-A0A4R7PGC2-F1
#
_cell.length_a   1.000
_cell.length_b   1.000
_cell.length_c   1.000
_cell.angle_alpha   90.00
_cell.angle_beta   90.00
_cell.angle_gamma   90.00
#
_symmetry.space_group_name_H-M   'P 1'
#
loop_
_entity.id
_entity.type
_entity.pdbx_description
1 polymer ?
#
loop_
_entity_poly.entity_id
_entity_poly.type
_entity_poly.pdbx_seq_one_letter_code
_entity_poly.pdbx_strand_id
1 'polypeptide(L)'
;MQHSIMAIVVCMTITPALAADFAACDPGGTQIEMTACAVDDLDVADRKLNETYKALMKKEAANKPFVEKLRAAQKAWVAFRDAELAAMFACDNADPDVCWGSMTSQCYSSYQAKMTRERTKRLAQFLEQGQPADECH
;
A
#
# COMPACT_ATOMS: atom_id res chain seq x y z
N MET A 1 -37.01 57.82 -6.53
CA MET A 1 -35.83 57.99 -5.67
C MET A 1 -35.19 56.62 -5.49
N GLN A 2 -33.95 56.53 -5.94
CA GLN A 2 -33.19 55.31 -6.24
C GLN A 2 -32.18 55.08 -5.13
N HIS A 3 -32.27 53.95 -4.42
CA HIS A 3 -31.22 53.42 -3.55
C HIS A 3 -31.42 51.90 -3.47
N SER A 4 -30.46 50.99 -3.51
CA SER A 4 -29.06 50.94 -3.96
C SER A 4 -28.76 49.44 -3.90
N ILE A 5 -28.39 48.81 -5.02
CA ILE A 5 -28.01 47.39 -5.04
C ILE A 5 -26.63 47.27 -4.40
N MET A 6 -26.58 46.73 -3.19
CA MET A 6 -25.33 46.43 -2.49
C MET A 6 -24.81 45.07 -2.98
N ALA A 7 -23.95 45.10 -4.00
CA ALA A 7 -23.24 43.93 -4.49
C ALA A 7 -22.24 43.45 -3.43
N ILE A 8 -22.56 42.35 -2.77
CA ILE A 8 -21.63 41.64 -1.87
C ILE A 8 -20.63 40.90 -2.77
N VAL A 9 -19.47 41.51 -2.97
CA VAL A 9 -18.31 40.84 -3.56
C VAL A 9 -17.72 39.92 -2.47
N VAL A 10 -18.06 38.64 -2.53
CA VAL A 10 -17.41 37.60 -1.73
C VAL A 10 -16.01 37.41 -2.29
N CYS A 11 -15.02 37.97 -1.59
CA CYS A 11 -13.61 37.79 -1.90
C CYS A 11 -13.23 36.35 -1.53
N MET A 12 -13.11 35.49 -2.55
CA MET A 12 -12.67 34.11 -2.42
C MET A 12 -11.19 34.12 -2.04
N THR A 13 -10.89 34.05 -0.75
CA THR A 13 -9.51 33.97 -0.26
C THR A 13 -8.93 32.62 -0.69
N ILE A 14 -7.96 32.67 -1.60
CA ILE A 14 -7.15 31.51 -1.99
C ILE A 14 -6.37 31.11 -0.74
N THR A 15 -6.82 30.08 -0.03
CA THR A 15 -6.00 29.41 0.99
C THR A 15 -4.85 28.72 0.26
N PRO A 16 -3.58 29.09 0.51
CA PRO A 16 -2.46 28.33 -0.02
C PRO A 16 -2.56 26.91 0.54
N ALA A 17 -2.57 25.91 -0.35
CA ALA A 17 -2.41 24.52 0.04
C ALA A 17 -1.03 24.39 0.68
N LEU A 18 -0.98 24.08 1.98
CA LEU A 18 0.24 23.63 2.63
C LEU A 18 0.64 22.34 1.92
N ALA A 19 1.67 22.41 1.09
CA ALA A 19 2.38 21.20 0.68
C ALA A 19 2.93 20.59 1.97
N ALA A 20 2.44 19.41 2.34
CA ALA A 20 3.05 18.65 3.41
C ALA A 20 4.45 18.25 2.93
N ASP A 21 5.48 18.82 3.54
CA ASP A 21 6.87 18.40 3.34
C ASP A 21 7.03 17.01 3.93
N PHE A 22 6.76 15.97 3.13
CA PHE A 22 7.19 14.62 3.47
C PHE A 22 8.71 14.59 3.39
N ALA A 23 9.36 14.18 4.48
CA ALA A 23 10.81 14.04 4.51
C ALA A 23 11.25 13.06 3.41
N ALA A 24 12.33 13.38 2.70
CA ALA A 24 12.89 12.48 1.71
C ALA A 24 13.53 11.27 2.39
N CYS A 25 13.57 10.13 1.71
CA CYS A 25 14.33 8.97 2.20
C CYS A 25 15.82 9.32 2.36
N ASP A 26 16.32 9.19 3.59
CA ASP A 26 17.74 9.14 3.93
C ASP A 26 17.98 8.01 4.96
N PRO A 27 18.62 6.88 4.56
CA PRO A 27 18.90 5.76 5.47
C PRO A 27 19.86 6.09 6.61
N GLY A 28 20.66 7.17 6.48
CA GLY A 28 21.58 7.66 7.51
C GLY A 28 21.06 8.91 8.24
N GLY A 29 19.85 9.36 7.90
CA GLY A 29 19.25 10.58 8.41
C GLY A 29 18.51 10.40 9.74
N THR A 30 17.57 11.27 9.97
CA THR A 30 16.64 11.26 11.11
C THR A 30 15.68 10.08 11.05
N GLN A 31 15.02 9.77 12.17
CA GLN A 31 13.99 8.71 12.24
C GLN A 31 12.85 8.93 11.22
N ILE A 32 12.51 10.19 10.92
CA ILE A 32 11.46 10.53 9.95
C ILE A 32 11.92 10.18 8.53
N GLU A 33 13.16 10.51 8.18
CA GLU A 33 13.76 10.19 6.87
C GLU A 33 13.98 8.67 6.70
N MET A 34 14.38 7.97 7.76
CA MET A 34 14.45 6.51 7.76
C MET A 34 13.07 5.85 7.59
N THR A 35 12.03 6.44 8.18
CA THR A 35 10.64 5.98 7.99
C THR A 35 10.19 6.21 6.55
N ALA A 36 10.54 7.36 5.96
CA ALA A 36 10.27 7.63 4.54
C ALA A 36 10.93 6.57 3.63
N CYS A 37 12.15 6.12 3.93
CA CYS A 37 12.76 5.02 3.20
C CYS A 37 11.97 3.70 3.28
N ALA A 38 11.38 3.38 4.43
CA ALA A 38 10.57 2.18 4.57
C ALA A 38 9.25 2.25 3.79
N VAL A 39 8.67 3.45 3.68
CA VAL A 39 7.49 3.71 2.84
C VAL A 39 7.85 3.60 1.36
N ASP A 40 8.96 4.20 0.93
CA ASP A 40 9.46 4.10 -0.45
C ASP A 40 9.74 2.64 -0.84
N ASP A 41 10.31 1.83 0.06
CA ASP A 41 10.55 0.40 -0.19
C ASP A 41 9.24 -0.40 -0.32
N LEU A 42 8.24 -0.10 0.51
CA LEU A 42 6.91 -0.68 0.38
C LEU A 42 6.29 -0.35 -0.98
N ASP A 43 6.40 0.91 -1.42
CA ASP A 43 5.90 1.35 -2.73
C ASP A 43 6.59 0.59 -3.88
N VAL A 44 7.90 0.36 -3.79
CA VAL A 44 8.64 -0.49 -4.74
C VAL A 44 8.09 -1.92 -4.73
N ALA A 45 7.87 -2.50 -3.55
CA ALA A 45 7.34 -3.86 -3.41
C ALA A 45 5.93 -3.99 -4.00
N ASP A 46 5.05 -3.02 -3.75
CA ASP A 46 3.67 -3.00 -4.25
C ASP A 46 3.63 -2.82 -5.77
N ARG A 47 4.49 -1.98 -6.35
CA ARG A 47 4.63 -1.90 -7.82
C ARG A 47 5.00 -3.25 -8.41
N LYS A 48 6.01 -3.92 -7.83
CA LYS A 48 6.46 -5.23 -8.32
C LYS A 48 5.38 -6.31 -8.19
N LEU A 49 4.64 -6.32 -7.09
CA LEU A 49 3.48 -7.20 -6.90
C LEU A 49 2.45 -7.00 -8.02
N ASN A 50 2.07 -5.75 -8.27
CA ASN A 50 1.07 -5.40 -9.27
C ASN A 50 1.50 -5.75 -10.70
N GLU A 51 2.76 -5.50 -11.05
CA GLU A 51 3.34 -5.90 -12.33
C GLU A 51 3.25 -7.42 -12.52
N THR A 52 3.69 -8.18 -11.52
CA THR A 52 3.70 -9.65 -11.54
C THR A 52 2.29 -10.22 -11.64
N TYR A 53 1.37 -9.68 -10.83
CA TYR A 53 -0.05 -10.03 -10.89
C TYR A 53 -0.65 -9.76 -12.27
N LYS A 54 -0.45 -8.58 -12.85
CA LYS A 54 -0.95 -8.25 -14.20
C LYS A 54 -0.36 -9.16 -15.28
N ALA A 55 0.92 -9.50 -15.18
CA ALA A 55 1.56 -10.44 -16.11
C ALA A 55 0.93 -11.83 -16.03
N LEU A 56 0.72 -12.37 -14.83
CA LEU A 56 0.05 -13.65 -14.62
C LEU A 56 -1.40 -13.64 -15.15
N MET A 57 -2.15 -12.60 -14.85
CA MET A 57 -3.52 -12.42 -15.34
C MET A 57 -3.60 -12.36 -16.87
N LYS A 58 -2.57 -11.78 -17.52
CA LYS A 58 -2.46 -11.74 -18.98
C LYS A 58 -2.09 -13.11 -19.55
N LYS A 59 -1.13 -13.82 -18.97
CA LYS A 59 -0.72 -15.17 -19.38
C LYS A 59 -1.90 -16.14 -19.32
N GLU A 60 -2.66 -16.09 -18.23
CA GLU A 60 -3.77 -17.01 -17.95
C GLU A 60 -5.12 -16.52 -18.49
N ALA A 61 -5.15 -15.54 -19.40
CA ALA A 61 -6.38 -14.89 -19.84
C ALA A 61 -7.42 -15.85 -20.46
N ALA A 62 -6.99 -17.00 -20.99
CA ALA A 62 -7.85 -18.05 -21.51
C ALA A 62 -8.43 -18.97 -20.41
N ASN A 63 -7.74 -19.11 -19.28
CA ASN A 63 -8.18 -19.92 -18.14
C ASN A 63 -9.10 -19.10 -17.21
N LYS A 64 -10.36 -18.91 -17.65
CA LYS A 64 -11.35 -18.09 -16.93
C LYS A 64 -11.56 -18.53 -15.47
N PRO A 65 -11.74 -19.82 -15.16
CA PRO A 65 -11.94 -20.26 -13.78
C PRO A 65 -10.75 -19.88 -12.88
N PHE A 66 -9.51 -20.09 -13.34
CA PHE A 66 -8.33 -19.69 -12.58
C PHE A 66 -8.28 -18.18 -12.36
N VAL A 67 -8.46 -17.39 -13.42
CA VAL A 67 -8.42 -15.92 -13.36
C VAL A 67 -9.42 -15.36 -12.35
N GLU A 68 -10.65 -15.88 -12.31
CA GLU A 68 -11.65 -15.45 -11.32
C GLU A 68 -11.26 -15.81 -9.89
N LYS A 69 -10.78 -17.04 -9.67
CA LYS A 69 -10.34 -17.48 -8.34
C LYS A 69 -9.08 -16.75 -7.88
N LEU A 70 -8.17 -16.42 -8.78
CA LEU A 70 -6.96 -15.66 -8.48
C LEU A 70 -7.30 -14.22 -8.07
N ARG A 71 -8.27 -13.56 -8.72
CA ARG A 71 -8.77 -12.24 -8.28
C ARG A 71 -9.30 -12.28 -6.86
N ALA A 72 -10.14 -13.28 -6.56
CA ALA A 72 -10.69 -13.46 -5.22
C ALA A 72 -9.58 -13.73 -4.19
N ALA A 73 -8.63 -14.60 -4.51
CA ALA A 73 -7.49 -14.91 -3.66
C ALA A 73 -6.59 -13.68 -3.42
N GLN A 74 -6.37 -12.85 -4.44
CA GLN A 74 -5.58 -11.63 -4.29
C GLN A 74 -6.27 -10.60 -3.39
N LYS A 75 -7.59 -10.41 -3.52
CA LYS A 75 -8.37 -9.55 -2.62
C LYS A 75 -8.34 -10.06 -1.18
N ALA A 76 -8.53 -11.37 -0.99
CA ALA A 76 -8.45 -11.99 0.32
C ALA A 76 -7.05 -11.87 0.94
N TRP A 77 -6.00 -11.99 0.13
CA TRP A 77 -4.62 -11.81 0.59
C TRP A 77 -4.35 -10.38 1.10
N VAL A 78 -4.89 -9.34 0.44
CA VAL A 78 -4.77 -7.96 0.95
C VAL A 78 -5.43 -7.83 2.31
N ALA A 79 -6.67 -8.31 2.44
CA ALA A 79 -7.37 -8.30 3.74
C ALA A 79 -6.62 -9.08 4.82
N PHE A 80 -6.04 -10.23 4.47
CA PHE A 80 -5.18 -11.01 5.37
C PHE A 80 -3.93 -10.22 5.79
N ARG A 81 -3.21 -9.60 4.84
CA ARG A 81 -2.00 -8.82 5.13
C ARG A 81 -2.30 -7.71 6.12
N ASP A 82 -3.38 -6.97 5.87
CA ASP A 82 -3.75 -5.82 6.69
C ASP A 82 -4.21 -6.28 8.09
N ALA A 83 -4.93 -7.41 8.19
CA ALA A 83 -5.33 -8.00 9.46
C ALA A 83 -4.14 -8.57 10.26
N GLU A 84 -3.19 -9.22 9.59
CA GLU A 84 -1.97 -9.75 10.21
C GLU A 84 -1.12 -8.61 10.77
N LEU A 85 -0.92 -7.53 10.00
CA LEU A 85 -0.23 -6.33 10.49
C LEU A 85 -0.95 -5.70 11.68
N ALA A 86 -2.28 -5.60 11.63
CA ALA A 86 -3.06 -5.11 12.78
C ALA A 86 -2.86 -5.98 14.03
N ALA A 87 -2.75 -7.30 13.88
CA ALA A 87 -2.46 -8.20 15.00
C ALA A 87 -1.01 -8.07 15.50
N MET A 88 -0.03 -7.94 14.60
CA MET A 88 1.39 -7.80 14.93
C MET A 88 1.69 -6.49 15.67
N PHE A 89 0.96 -5.42 15.36
CA PHE A 89 1.11 -4.09 15.96
C PHE A 89 -0.07 -3.73 16.87
N ALA A 90 -0.76 -4.73 17.43
CA ALA A 90 -1.87 -4.51 18.34
C ALA A 90 -1.42 -3.69 19.57
N CYS A 91 -2.27 -2.76 19.98
CA CYS A 91 -2.02 -1.85 21.09
C CYS A 91 -3.36 -1.45 21.72
N ASP A 92 -3.44 -1.49 23.06
CA ASP A 92 -4.62 -1.05 23.81
C ASP A 92 -4.71 0.49 23.95
N ASN A 93 -3.80 1.21 23.28
CA ASN A 93 -3.81 2.66 23.15
C ASN A 93 -4.16 3.05 21.70
N ALA A 94 -4.87 4.16 21.54
CA ALA A 94 -5.18 4.72 20.22
C ALA A 94 -3.94 5.21 19.46
N ASP A 95 -2.86 5.52 20.19
CA ASP A 95 -1.56 5.87 19.63
C ASP A 95 -0.59 4.67 19.71
N PRO A 96 -0.26 4.02 18.57
CA PRO A 96 0.67 2.89 18.53
C PRO A 96 2.09 3.25 19.00
N ASP A 97 2.52 4.51 18.87
CA ASP A 97 3.86 4.94 19.27
C ASP A 97 4.01 4.95 20.80
N VAL A 98 2.90 5.02 21.55
CA VAL A 98 2.91 4.85 23.02
C VAL A 98 3.26 3.40 23.40
N CYS A 99 2.82 2.42 22.59
CA CYS A 99 3.11 1.01 22.84
C CYS A 99 4.51 0.60 22.37
N TRP A 100 4.90 1.02 21.17
CA TRP A 100 6.04 0.44 20.44
C TRP A 100 7.13 1.47 20.07
N GLY A 101 6.94 2.74 20.44
CA GLY A 101 7.90 3.82 20.23
C GLY A 101 7.88 4.42 18.82
N SER A 102 8.77 5.39 18.58
CA SER A 102 8.82 6.16 17.33
C SER A 102 9.19 5.35 16.07
N MET A 103 9.62 4.10 16.23
CA MET A 103 9.96 3.20 15.11
C MET A 103 8.74 2.43 14.57
N THR A 104 7.57 2.51 15.21
CA THR A 104 6.39 1.70 14.85
C THR A 104 6.04 1.85 13.38
N SER A 105 5.99 3.08 12.87
CA SER A 105 5.66 3.37 11.47
C SER A 105 6.68 2.78 10.47
N GLN A 106 7.98 2.85 10.81
CA GLN A 106 9.04 2.26 9.99
C GLN A 106 8.93 0.72 9.96
N CYS A 107 8.74 0.11 11.13
CA CYS A 107 8.59 -1.33 11.27
C CYS A 107 7.35 -1.84 10.53
N TYR A 108 6.21 -1.15 10.68
CA TYR A 108 4.96 -1.48 10.01
C TYR A 108 5.15 -1.54 8.48
N SER A 109 5.70 -0.47 7.91
CA SER A 109 5.96 -0.37 6.46
C SER A 109 6.93 -1.46 5.98
N SER A 110 7.99 -1.72 6.76
CA SER A 110 8.98 -2.76 6.44
C SER A 110 8.38 -4.16 6.44
N TYR A 111 7.52 -4.50 7.41
CA TYR A 111 6.83 -5.79 7.45
C TYR A 111 5.81 -5.93 6.32
N GLN A 112 5.08 -4.85 6.01
CA GLN A 112 4.16 -4.83 4.88
C GLN A 112 4.89 -5.06 3.56
N ALA A 113 6.07 -4.45 3.38
CA ALA A 113 6.91 -4.64 2.20
C ALA A 113 7.38 -6.10 2.09
N LYS A 114 7.83 -6.70 3.21
CA LYS A 114 8.23 -8.10 3.27
C LYS A 114 7.10 -9.05 2.82
N MET A 115 5.90 -8.92 3.40
CA MET A 115 4.75 -9.75 3.05
C MET A 115 4.36 -9.58 1.57
N THR A 116 4.48 -8.36 1.05
CA THR A 116 4.22 -8.03 -0.36
C THR A 116 5.22 -8.73 -1.30
N ARG A 117 6.50 -8.78 -0.94
CA ARG A 117 7.52 -9.53 -1.68
C ARG A 117 7.28 -11.05 -1.63
N GLU A 118 6.85 -11.59 -0.50
CA GLU A 118 6.51 -13.01 -0.37
C GLU A 118 5.33 -13.39 -1.28
N ARG A 119 4.29 -12.55 -1.33
CA ARG A 119 3.18 -12.76 -2.27
C ARG A 119 3.64 -12.66 -3.72
N THR A 120 4.46 -11.67 -4.03
CA THR A 120 5.05 -11.51 -5.37
C THR A 120 5.79 -12.77 -5.80
N LYS A 121 6.60 -13.36 -4.92
CA LYS A 121 7.32 -14.61 -5.18
C LYS A 121 6.36 -15.76 -5.52
N ARG A 122 5.27 -15.92 -4.76
CA ARG A 122 4.25 -16.94 -5.03
C ARG A 122 3.56 -16.75 -6.39
N LEU A 123 3.24 -15.50 -6.75
CA LEU A 123 2.65 -15.20 -8.06
C LEU A 123 3.64 -15.41 -9.21
N ALA A 124 4.92 -15.07 -9.00
CA ALA A 124 5.98 -15.31 -9.97
C ALA A 124 6.18 -16.81 -10.22
N GLN A 125 6.09 -17.65 -9.18
CA GLN A 125 6.11 -19.11 -9.33
C GLN A 125 5.00 -19.60 -10.26
N PHE A 126 3.75 -19.12 -10.08
CA PHE A 126 2.66 -19.48 -11.00
C PHE A 126 2.92 -18.99 -12.43
N LEU A 127 3.53 -17.80 -12.57
CA LEU A 127 3.87 -17.22 -13.86
C LEU A 127 4.98 -18.00 -14.59
N GLU A 128 5.97 -18.49 -13.88
CA GLU A 128 7.17 -19.14 -14.43
C GLU A 128 6.98 -20.65 -14.60
N GLN A 129 6.42 -21.31 -13.59
CA GLN A 129 6.41 -22.77 -13.45
C GLN A 129 5.04 -23.39 -13.75
N GLY A 130 3.99 -22.57 -13.87
CA GLY A 130 2.61 -23.06 -13.97
C GLY A 130 1.96 -23.21 -12.60
N GLN A 131 0.73 -23.69 -12.59
CA GLN A 131 -0.06 -23.82 -11.36
C GLN A 131 0.28 -25.16 -10.71
N PRO A 132 0.36 -25.28 -9.36
CA PRO A 132 0.60 -26.57 -8.72
C PRO A 132 -0.42 -27.66 -9.08
N ALA A 133 -1.64 -27.25 -9.45
CA ALA A 133 -2.68 -28.17 -9.92
C ALA A 133 -2.34 -28.83 -11.27
N ASP A 134 -1.44 -28.24 -12.07
CA ASP A 134 -0.99 -28.82 -13.34
C ASP A 134 -0.23 -30.13 -13.10
N GLU A 135 0.44 -30.28 -11.95
CA GLU A 135 1.14 -31.50 -11.53
C GLU A 135 0.22 -32.61 -10.99
N CYS A 136 -1.06 -32.32 -10.74
CA CYS A 136 -2.01 -33.24 -10.13
C CYS A 136 -2.71 -34.21 -11.12
N HIS A 137 -2.16 -34.35 -12.34
CA HIS A 137 -2.67 -35.24 -13.39
C HIS A 137 -1.74 -36.46 -13.60
#